data_AF-A0A2V7CA19-F1
#
_entry.id   AF-A0A2V7CA19-F1
#
_cell.length_a   1.000
_cell.length_b   1.000
_cell.length_c   1.000
_cell.angle_alpha   90.00
_cell.angle_beta   90.00
_cell.angle_gamma   90.00
#
_symmetry.space_group_name_H-M   'P 1'
#
loop_
_entity.id
_entity.type
_entity.pdbx_description
1 polymer ?
#
loop_
_entity_poly.entity_id
_entity_poly.type
_entity_poly.pdbx_seq_one_letter_code
_entity_poly.pdbx_strand_id
1 'polypeptide(L)' 'MSRSRAREFWCGVVSETVQIRLRRPGGFGRPQGYFVQCNQSDCQYVDENKPPCPLTTAMFADEIRAAEEARAQRTE' A
#
# COMPACT_ATOMS: atom_id res chain seq x y z
N MET A 1 -12.29 8.73 4.82
CA MET A 1 -11.19 7.76 4.62
C MET A 1 -11.10 7.48 3.12
N SER A 2 -10.07 7.96 2.44
CA SER A 2 -9.86 7.66 1.01
C SER A 2 -9.75 6.15 0.87
N ARG A 3 -10.73 5.54 0.20
CA ARG A 3 -10.70 4.13 -0.18
C ARG A 3 -9.60 4.00 -1.21
N SER A 4 -8.39 3.67 -0.78
CA SER A 4 -7.30 3.28 -1.66
C SER A 4 -7.85 2.26 -2.66
N ARG A 5 -7.80 2.59 -3.95
CA ARG A 5 -8.31 1.71 -5.00
C ARG A 5 -7.43 0.46 -5.06
N ALA A 6 -8.06 -0.71 -5.11
CA ALA A 6 -7.36 -1.92 -5.48
C ALA A 6 -6.94 -1.81 -6.95
N ARG A 7 -5.69 -2.17 -7.25
CA ARG A 7 -5.13 -2.25 -8.60
C ARG A 7 -4.69 -3.69 -8.85
N GLU A 8 -4.85 -4.16 -10.07
CA GLU A 8 -4.32 -5.46 -10.47
C GLU A 8 -2.85 -5.31 -10.83
N PHE A 9 -2.03 -6.25 -10.38
CA PHE A 9 -0.60 -6.24 -10.60
C PHE A 9 -0.12 -7.67 -10.87
N TRP A 10 0.70 -7.85 -11.90
CA TRP A 10 1.31 -9.14 -12.19
C TRP A 10 2.51 -9.39 -11.25
N CYS A 11 2.36 -10.33 -10.32
CA CYS A 11 3.44 -10.70 -9.41
C CYS A 11 4.30 -11.81 -10.03
N GLY A 12 5.53 -11.49 -10.43
CA GLY A 12 6.48 -12.47 -10.97
C GLY A 12 6.94 -13.55 -9.97
N VAL A 13 6.77 -13.32 -8.66
CA VAL A 13 7.15 -14.30 -7.62
C VAL A 13 6.21 -15.50 -7.63
N VAL A 14 4.90 -15.25 -7.74
CA VAL A 14 3.86 -16.29 -7.82
C VAL A 14 3.37 -16.54 -9.24
N SER A 15 3.83 -15.75 -10.22
CA SER A 15 3.40 -15.78 -11.62
C SER A 15 1.88 -15.66 -11.81
N GLU A 16 1.25 -14.79 -11.00
CA GLU A 16 -0.19 -14.55 -11.01
C GLU A 16 -0.52 -13.05 -10.96
N THR A 17 -1.71 -12.70 -11.44
CA THR A 17 -2.29 -11.37 -11.25
C THR A 17 -2.87 -11.25 -9.83
N VAL A 18 -2.25 -10.40 -9.02
CA VAL A 18 -2.64 -10.14 -7.64
C VAL A 18 -3.33 -8.78 -7.56
N GLN A 19 -4.25 -8.61 -6.63
CA GLN A 19 -4.83 -7.31 -6.32
C GLN A 19 -4.02 -6.64 -5.23
N ILE A 20 -3.46 -5.47 -5.52
CA ILE A 20 -2.69 -4.65 -4.59
C ILE A 20 -3.50 -3.42 -4.17
N ARG A 21 -3.39 -3.05 -2.90
CA ARG A 21 -4.04 -1.86 -2.36
C ARG A 21 -3.15 -1.16 -1.37
N LEU A 22 -3.16 0.17 -1.42
CA LEU A 22 -2.46 0.98 -0.43
C LEU A 22 -3.19 0.89 0.92
N ARG A 23 -2.51 0.38 1.94
CA ARG A 23 -2.99 0.38 3.32
C ARG A 23 -2.11 1.30 4.15
N ARG A 24 -2.71 1.82 5.23
CA ARG A 24 -2.00 2.50 6.29
C ARG A 24 -2.39 1.79 7.59
N PRO A 25 -1.44 1.39 8.45
CA PRO A 25 -1.78 0.86 9.75
C PRO A 25 -2.53 1.94 10.52
N GLY A 26 -3.77 1.66 10.90
CA GLY A 26 -4.55 2.53 11.78
C GLY A 26 -4.20 2.19 13.22
N GLY A 27 -3.40 3.01 13.88
CA GLY A 27 -3.08 2.82 15.29
C GLY A 27 -2.26 3.97 15.85
N PHE A 28 -2.69 4.54 16.97
CA PHE A 28 -1.89 5.45 17.79
C PHE A 28 -0.59 4.72 18.20
N GLY A 29 0.56 5.19 17.70
CA GLY A 29 1.89 4.71 18.14
C GLY A 29 2.61 3.70 17.22
N ARG A 30 2.07 3.31 16.06
CA ARG A 30 2.84 2.56 15.05
C ARG A 30 3.53 3.50 14.05
N PRO A 31 4.68 3.09 13.46
CA PRO A 31 5.40 3.93 12.51
C PRO A 31 4.45 4.42 11.42
N GLN A 32 4.43 5.74 11.22
CA GLN A 32 3.54 6.40 10.29
C GLN A 32 4.01 6.12 8.86
N GLY A 33 3.52 5.05 8.26
CA GLY A 33 3.89 4.65 6.91
C GLY A 33 2.71 4.03 6.16
N TYR A 34 2.71 4.22 4.85
CA TYR A 34 1.85 3.44 3.96
C TYR A 34 2.57 2.14 3.60
N PHE A 35 1.80 1.09 3.29
CA PHE A 35 2.31 -0.17 2.76
C PHE A 35 1.37 -0.70 1.66
N VAL A 36 1.88 -1.57 0.79
CA VAL A 36 1.10 -2.11 -0.32
C VAL A 36 0.67 -3.53 0.02
N GLN A 37 -0.61 -3.68 0.37
CA GLN A 37 -1.18 -4.97 0.69
C GLN A 37 -1.63 -5.68 -0.59
N CYS A 38 -1.08 -6.86 -0.88
CA CYS A 38 -1.64 -7.78 -1.88
C CYS A 38 -2.78 -8.63 -1.28
N ASN A 39 -3.65 -9.15 -2.14
CA ASN A 39 -4.69 -10.11 -1.77
C ASN A 39 -4.17 -11.55 -1.55
N GLN A 40 -2.92 -11.82 -1.94
CA GLN A 40 -2.30 -13.13 -1.73
C GLN A 40 -1.98 -13.36 -0.25
N SER A 41 -2.58 -14.39 0.34
CA SER A 41 -2.39 -14.81 1.73
C SER A 41 -0.96 -15.25 2.02
N ASP A 42 -0.31 -15.84 1.02
CA ASP A 42 1.01 -16.48 1.13
C ASP A 42 2.16 -15.50 0.87
N CYS A 43 1.85 -14.20 0.66
CA CYS A 43 2.89 -13.20 0.46
C CYS A 43 3.53 -12.83 1.80
N GLN A 44 4.67 -13.47 2.10
CA GLN A 44 5.47 -13.24 3.30
C GLN A 44 5.93 -11.78 3.50
N TYR A 45 5.90 -10.96 2.44
CA TYR A 45 6.43 -9.59 2.43
C TYR A 45 5.35 -8.50 2.33
N VAL A 46 4.07 -8.87 2.48
CA VAL A 46 2.91 -7.99 2.22
C VAL A 46 2.85 -6.72 3.09
N ASP A 47 3.44 -6.74 4.28
CA ASP A 47 3.49 -5.60 5.21
C ASP A 47 4.87 -4.93 5.25
N GLU A 48 5.89 -5.54 4.65
CA GLU A 48 7.27 -5.04 4.71
C GLU A 48 7.75 -4.43 3.40
N ASN A 49 7.14 -4.79 2.25
CA ASN A 49 7.56 -4.34 0.91
C ASN A 49 9.08 -4.53 0.67
N LYS A 50 9.68 -5.52 1.33
CA LYS A 50 11.12 -5.81 1.23
C LYS A 50 11.40 -6.72 0.04
N PRO A 51 12.59 -6.60 -0.59
CA PRO A 51 13.01 -7.56 -1.60
C PRO A 51 12.97 -8.97 -1.01
N PRO A 52 12.46 -9.98 -1.75
CA PRO A 52 12.22 -10.07 -3.20
C PRO A 52 10.86 -9.57 -3.71
N CYS A 53 10.04 -8.88 -2.91
CA CYS A 53 8.73 -8.42 -3.37
C CYS A 53 8.85 -7.22 -4.34
N PRO A 54 8.22 -7.25 -5.53
CA PRO A 54 8.22 -6.10 -6.46
C PRO A 54 7.30 -4.95 -6.03
N LEU A 55 6.54 -5.13 -4.94
CA LEU A 55 5.56 -4.17 -4.47
C LEU A 55 6.24 -3.07 -3.66
N THR A 56 6.08 -1.82 -4.09
CA THR A 56 6.63 -0.65 -3.42
C THR A 56 5.56 0.41 -3.25
N THR A 57 5.61 1.17 -2.16
CA THR A 57 4.71 2.31 -1.92
C THR A 57 4.83 3.38 -2.98
N ALA A 58 5.98 3.45 -3.68
CA ALA A 58 6.19 4.31 -4.84
C ALA A 58 5.15 4.09 -5.95
N MET A 59 4.62 2.87 -6.11
CA MET A 59 3.54 2.58 -7.07
C MET A 59 2.24 3.35 -6.77
N PHE A 60 2.05 3.78 -5.52
CA PHE A 60 0.92 4.55 -5.04
C PHE A 60 1.35 5.92 -4.51
N ALA A 61 2.50 6.45 -4.96
CA ALA A 61 3.02 7.73 -4.49
C ALA A 61 2.03 8.88 -4.71
N ASP A 62 1.28 8.83 -5.80
CA ASP A 62 0.27 9.84 -6.12
C ASP A 62 -0.92 9.79 -5.15
N GLU A 63 -1.43 8.59 -4.84
CA GLU A 63 -2.49 8.38 -3.87
C GLU A 63 -2.06 8.72 -2.44
N ILE A 64 -0.80 8.41 -2.09
CA ILE A 64 -0.20 8.84 -0.82
C ILE A 64 -0.22 10.35 -0.72
N ARG A 65 0.34 11.04 -1.74
CA ARG A 65 0.40 12.50 -1.78
C ARG A 65 -1.00 13.13 -1.70
N ALA A 66 -1.95 12.64 -2.50
CA ALA A 66 -3.33 13.12 -2.47
C ALA A 66 -4.01 12.86 -1.11
N ALA A 67 -3.73 11.74 -0.46
CA ALA A 67 -4.26 11.42 0.86
C ALA A 67 -3.62 12.25 1.98
N GLU A 68 -2.34 12.62 1.86
CA GLU A 68 -1.66 13.51 2.79
C GLU A 68 -2.11 14.96 2.61
N GLU A 69 -2.24 15.43 1.38
CA GLU A 69 -2.73 16.77 1.07
C GLU A 69 -4.18 16.96 1.56
N ALA A 70 -5.05 15.98 1.30
CA ALA A 70 -6.44 15.99 1.80
C ALA A 70 -6.55 15.84 3.33
N ARG A 71 -5.46 15.50 4.03
CA ARG A 71 -5.40 15.58 5.50
C ARG A 71 -4.87 16.90 5.97
N ALA A 72 -3.82 17.44 5.34
CA ALA A 72 -3.31 18.77 5.63
C ALA A 72 -4.45 19.81 5.55
N GLN A 73 -5.27 19.73 4.50
CA GLN A 73 -6.46 20.57 4.29
C GLN A 73 -7.58 20.38 5.35
N ARG A 74 -7.56 19.32 6.17
CA ARG A 74 -8.55 19.11 7.25
C ARG A 74 -8.05 19.54 8.63
N THR A 75 -6.76 19.81 8.76
CA THR A 75 -6.12 20.24 10.02
C THR A 75 -6.10 21.77 10.13
N GLU A 76 -6.47 22.50 9.08
CA GLU A 76 -6.69 23.96 9.09
C GLU A 76 -8.13 24.34 9.47
#